data_AF-A0A8J7AUY6-F1
#
_entry.id   AF-A0A8J7AUY6-F1
#
_cell.length_a   1.000
_cell.length_b   1.000
_cell.length_c   1.000
_cell.angle_alpha   90.00
_cell.angle_beta   90.00
_cell.angle_gamma   90.00
#
_symmetry.space_group_name_H-M   'P 1'
#
loop_
_entity.id
_entity.type
_entity.pdbx_description
1 polymer ?
#
loop_
_entity_poly.entity_id
_entity_poly.type
_entity_poly.pdbx_seq_one_letter_code
_entity_poly.pdbx_strand_id
1 'polypeptide(L)'
;MKPMLLSAPDYLEFQLPDRGACLVTDEGSPLTAQVVQRLSDQGWPVVILKFPPSLVRKSTVSAEIRSVHLKTVEEGQMQMQLSAIAQAYGAIHTFIHLHPLEPVSDRGLIKTVFFLAKQLQPFLVQAERRERRSFITVARLDGELGLGDRPYPATSGGLFGLTKTLRLEWPTVFCRAIDISPELSAVEAANALIAEIHDPNLFIREVGYGRLGRVTLTSADAV
;
A
#
# COMPACT_ATOMS: atom_id res chain seq x y z
N MET A 1 23.91 -1.03 6.90
CA MET A 1 23.14 -0.43 5.78
C MET A 1 23.10 1.07 6.00
N LYS A 2 23.02 1.87 4.94
CA LYS A 2 22.85 3.32 5.04
C LYS A 2 21.77 3.80 4.07
N PRO A 3 21.05 4.89 4.38
CA PRO A 3 20.18 5.54 3.41
C PRO A 3 20.99 5.98 2.18
N MET A 4 20.42 5.76 1.00
CA MET A 4 20.93 6.22 -0.29
C MET A 4 19.85 7.06 -0.96
N LEU A 5 20.20 8.28 -1.34
CA LEU A 5 19.29 9.18 -2.05
C LEU A 5 18.90 8.60 -3.41
N LEU A 6 17.63 8.74 -3.75
CA LEU A 6 17.07 8.38 -5.04
C LEU A 6 16.60 9.64 -5.76
N SER A 7 16.71 9.65 -7.08
CA SER A 7 15.99 10.61 -7.92
C SER A 7 14.49 10.36 -7.84
N ALA A 8 13.70 11.35 -8.28
CA ALA A 8 12.26 11.18 -8.45
C ALA A 8 11.95 9.95 -9.31
N PRO A 9 10.86 9.20 -9.03
CA PRO A 9 10.45 8.10 -9.90
C PRO A 9 10.20 8.56 -11.33
N ASP A 10 10.56 7.71 -12.29
CA ASP A 10 10.04 7.84 -13.65
C ASP A 10 8.55 7.51 -13.68
N TYR A 11 7.89 7.86 -14.78
CA TYR A 11 6.45 7.62 -14.95
C TYR A 11 6.20 6.51 -15.98
N LEU A 12 5.79 5.33 -15.52
CA LEU A 12 5.24 4.31 -16.41
C LEU A 12 3.77 4.61 -16.69
N GLU A 13 3.47 4.89 -17.95
CA GLU A 13 2.12 4.89 -18.47
C GLU A 13 1.69 3.44 -18.78
N PHE A 14 0.56 3.01 -18.24
CA PHE A 14 -0.03 1.71 -18.52
C PHE A 14 -1.54 1.81 -18.54
N GLN A 15 -2.17 0.95 -19.35
CA GLN A 15 -3.62 0.89 -19.43
C GLN A 15 -4.18 0.18 -18.20
N LEU A 16 -5.15 0.82 -17.57
CA LEU A 16 -5.98 0.19 -16.55
C LEU A 16 -7.00 -0.72 -17.23
N PRO A 17 -7.38 -1.84 -16.59
CA PRO A 17 -8.42 -2.71 -17.13
C PRO A 17 -9.75 -1.94 -17.22
N ASP A 18 -10.51 -2.15 -18.31
CA ASP A 18 -11.86 -1.58 -18.49
C ASP A 18 -12.78 -1.90 -17.30
N ARG A 19 -12.54 -3.06 -16.67
CA ARG A 19 -13.23 -3.50 -15.46
C ARG A 19 -12.22 -4.08 -14.46
N GLY A 20 -12.10 -3.45 -13.30
CA GLY A 20 -11.20 -3.90 -12.25
C GLY A 20 -11.38 -3.12 -10.96
N ALA A 21 -10.68 -3.53 -9.92
CA ALA A 21 -10.66 -2.82 -8.64
C ALA A 21 -9.24 -2.49 -8.19
N CYS A 22 -9.03 -1.20 -7.88
CA CYS A 22 -7.91 -0.72 -7.09
C CYS A 22 -8.36 -0.62 -5.62
N LEU A 23 -8.00 -1.62 -4.83
CA LEU A 23 -8.41 -1.73 -3.44
C LEU A 23 -7.47 -0.93 -2.54
N VAL A 24 -7.98 0.12 -1.90
CA VAL A 24 -7.22 0.98 -0.97
C VAL A 24 -7.75 0.79 0.43
N THR A 25 -6.90 0.45 1.40
CA THR A 25 -7.36 0.34 2.79
C THR A 25 -7.56 1.72 3.41
N ASP A 26 -8.64 1.88 4.16
CA ASP A 26 -8.91 3.09 4.91
C ASP A 26 -8.12 3.11 6.21
N GLU A 27 -7.23 4.09 6.37
CA GLU A 27 -6.47 4.29 7.60
C GLU A 27 -7.10 5.32 8.57
N GLY A 28 -8.22 5.93 8.18
CA GLY A 28 -9.00 6.81 9.07
C GLY A 28 -8.48 8.24 9.18
N SER A 29 -7.54 8.66 8.33
CA SER A 29 -7.06 10.05 8.25
C SER A 29 -7.29 10.67 6.86
N PRO A 30 -7.06 11.99 6.69
CA PRO A 30 -7.16 12.65 5.39
C PRO A 30 -6.27 12.06 4.29
N LEU A 31 -5.21 11.31 4.62
CA LEU A 31 -4.35 10.65 3.63
C LEU A 31 -5.17 9.72 2.73
N THR A 32 -6.07 8.93 3.30
CA THR A 32 -6.92 8.03 2.50
C THR A 32 -7.71 8.81 1.45
N ALA A 33 -8.33 9.94 1.82
CA ALA A 33 -9.08 10.77 0.88
C ALA A 33 -8.18 11.36 -0.22
N GLN A 34 -6.97 11.83 0.12
CA GLN A 34 -6.02 12.39 -0.84
C GLN A 34 -5.50 11.37 -1.86
N VAL A 35 -5.27 10.13 -1.42
CA VAL A 35 -4.86 9.00 -2.29
C VAL A 35 -6.00 8.62 -3.23
N VAL A 36 -7.20 8.43 -2.69
CA VAL A 36 -8.38 8.05 -3.47
C VAL A 36 -8.73 9.10 -4.51
N GLN A 37 -8.64 10.39 -4.17
CA GLN A 37 -8.90 11.48 -5.09
C GLN A 37 -7.92 11.43 -6.28
N ARG A 38 -6.61 11.34 -6.03
CA ARG A 38 -5.60 11.31 -7.11
C ARG A 38 -5.74 10.11 -8.03
N LEU A 39 -6.01 8.93 -7.45
CA LEU A 39 -6.28 7.73 -8.24
C LEU A 39 -7.53 7.92 -9.10
N SER A 40 -8.61 8.47 -8.52
CA SER A 40 -9.86 8.75 -9.26
C SER A 40 -9.65 9.78 -10.38
N ASP A 41 -8.87 10.83 -10.14
CA ASP A 41 -8.54 11.86 -11.13
C ASP A 41 -7.74 11.29 -12.31
N GLN A 42 -7.03 10.18 -12.10
CA GLN A 42 -6.32 9.41 -13.13
C GLN A 42 -7.16 8.26 -13.71
N GLY A 43 -8.46 8.19 -13.39
CA GLY A 43 -9.38 7.19 -13.93
C GLY A 43 -9.31 5.82 -13.26
N TRP A 44 -8.66 5.68 -12.12
CA TRP A 44 -8.58 4.39 -11.42
C TRP A 44 -9.93 3.99 -10.83
N PRO A 45 -10.36 2.71 -10.99
CA PRO A 45 -11.59 2.20 -10.39
C PRO A 45 -11.37 1.87 -8.90
N VAL A 46 -11.28 2.92 -8.07
CA VAL A 46 -10.95 2.78 -6.65
C VAL A 46 -12.12 2.17 -5.86
N VAL A 47 -11.80 1.21 -4.99
CA VAL A 47 -12.69 0.66 -3.97
C VAL A 47 -12.00 0.78 -2.62
N ILE A 48 -12.65 1.41 -1.66
CA ILE A 48 -12.09 1.58 -0.31
C ILE A 48 -12.43 0.36 0.55
N LEU A 49 -11.43 -0.29 1.14
CA LEU A 49 -11.60 -1.34 2.13
C LEU A 49 -11.53 -0.74 3.55
N LYS A 50 -12.68 -0.65 4.21
CA LYS A 50 -12.79 -0.13 5.57
C LYS A 50 -12.56 -1.25 6.59
N PHE A 51 -11.62 -1.05 7.51
CA PHE A 51 -11.38 -1.99 8.60
C PHE A 51 -12.44 -1.88 9.71
N PRO A 52 -12.61 -2.93 10.53
CA PRO A 52 -13.39 -2.83 11.76
C PRO A 52 -12.88 -1.71 12.69
N PRO A 53 -13.77 -1.04 13.45
CA PRO A 53 -13.38 -0.01 14.44
C PRO A 53 -12.39 -0.48 15.51
N SER A 54 -12.26 -1.80 15.70
CA SER A 54 -11.29 -2.41 16.62
C SER A 54 -9.85 -2.38 16.10
N LEU A 55 -9.64 -2.08 14.80
CA LEU A 55 -8.31 -2.00 14.18
C LEU A 55 -7.94 -0.56 13.81
N VAL A 56 -8.88 0.18 13.22
CA VAL A 56 -8.67 1.53 12.71
C VAL A 56 -9.79 2.44 13.17
N ARG A 57 -9.47 3.70 13.43
CA ARG A 57 -10.45 4.72 13.79
C ARG A 57 -11.44 4.97 12.64
N LYS A 58 -12.51 5.71 12.93
CA LYS A 58 -13.59 5.95 11.97
C LYS A 58 -13.05 6.65 10.71
N SER A 59 -13.49 6.16 9.56
CA SER A 59 -13.25 6.74 8.23
C SER A 59 -13.53 8.24 8.17
N THR A 60 -12.67 8.97 7.48
CA THR A 60 -12.86 10.40 7.13
C THR A 60 -13.27 10.60 5.67
N VAL A 61 -13.40 9.51 4.89
CA VAL A 61 -13.70 9.57 3.47
C VAL A 61 -15.21 9.69 3.21
N SER A 62 -15.59 10.45 2.19
CA SER A 62 -16.98 10.65 1.75
C SER A 62 -17.71 9.31 1.50
N ALA A 63 -19.01 9.28 1.81
CA ALA A 63 -19.88 8.13 1.58
C ALA A 63 -20.15 7.85 0.09
N GLU A 64 -19.87 8.82 -0.79
CA GLU A 64 -20.09 8.70 -2.24
C GLU A 64 -19.07 7.79 -2.93
N ILE A 65 -17.91 7.55 -2.29
CA ILE A 65 -16.88 6.68 -2.85
C ILE A 65 -17.22 5.23 -2.55
N ARG A 66 -17.08 4.38 -3.58
CA ARG A 66 -17.26 2.92 -3.48
C ARG A 66 -16.44 2.40 -2.31
N SER A 67 -17.13 1.85 -1.30
CA SER A 67 -16.48 1.31 -0.12
C SER A 67 -17.10 0.02 0.34
N VAL A 68 -16.26 -0.88 0.86
CA VAL A 68 -16.65 -2.17 1.43
C VAL A 68 -16.07 -2.27 2.83
N HIS A 69 -16.91 -2.66 3.79
CA HIS A 69 -16.47 -2.89 5.16
C HIS A 69 -15.98 -4.33 5.31
N LEU A 70 -14.75 -4.49 5.75
CA LEU A 70 -14.23 -5.78 6.18
C LEU A 70 -14.95 -6.14 7.48
N LYS A 71 -15.82 -7.14 7.45
CA LYS A 71 -16.73 -7.47 8.56
C LYS A 71 -16.01 -8.24 9.67
N THR A 72 -14.94 -8.93 9.32
CA THR A 72 -14.19 -9.79 10.23
C THR A 72 -12.76 -9.98 9.71
N VAL A 73 -11.85 -10.34 10.62
CA VAL A 73 -10.46 -10.69 10.32
C VAL A 73 -10.26 -12.20 10.15
N GLU A 74 -11.34 -12.97 10.17
CA GLU A 74 -11.33 -14.41 9.91
C GLU A 74 -11.08 -14.71 8.43
N GLU A 75 -10.13 -15.61 8.15
CA GLU A 75 -9.63 -15.87 6.79
C GLU A 75 -10.73 -16.26 5.80
N GLY A 76 -11.62 -17.20 6.16
CA GLY A 76 -12.64 -17.71 5.24
C GLY A 76 -13.66 -16.64 4.83
N GLN A 77 -14.03 -15.77 5.77
CA GLN A 77 -14.94 -14.65 5.50
C GLN A 77 -14.27 -13.57 4.66
N MET A 78 -12.99 -13.28 4.92
CA MET A 78 -12.20 -12.35 4.12
C MET A 78 -12.13 -12.76 2.65
N GLN A 79 -11.91 -14.05 2.37
CA GLN A 79 -11.89 -14.57 1.00
C GLN A 79 -13.22 -14.34 0.28
N MET A 80 -14.35 -14.65 0.93
CA MET A 80 -15.68 -14.42 0.37
C MET A 80 -15.93 -12.93 0.07
N GLN A 81 -15.48 -12.02 0.94
CA GLN A 81 -15.62 -10.59 0.72
C GLN A 81 -14.79 -10.09 -0.46
N LEU A 82 -13.55 -10.55 -0.63
CA LEU A 82 -12.71 -10.20 -1.78
C LEU A 82 -13.31 -10.73 -3.09
N SER A 83 -13.85 -11.96 -3.08
CA SER A 83 -14.58 -12.50 -4.23
C SER A 83 -15.82 -11.67 -4.58
N ALA A 84 -16.58 -11.21 -3.59
CA ALA A 84 -17.74 -10.33 -3.81
C ALA A 84 -17.32 -8.97 -4.40
N ILE A 85 -16.21 -8.38 -3.93
CA ILE A 85 -15.61 -7.18 -4.53
C ILE A 85 -15.27 -7.43 -6.00
N ALA A 86 -14.61 -8.55 -6.30
CA ALA A 86 -14.23 -8.89 -7.66
C ALA A 86 -15.43 -9.12 -8.59
N GLN A 87 -16.51 -9.73 -8.07
CA GLN A 87 -17.76 -9.91 -8.81
C GLN A 87 -18.48 -8.59 -9.09
N ALA A 88 -18.47 -7.65 -8.13
CA ALA A 88 -19.13 -6.35 -8.29
C ALA A 88 -18.34 -5.41 -9.21
N TYR A 89 -17.03 -5.28 -8.98
CA TYR A 89 -16.22 -4.22 -9.57
C TYR A 89 -15.22 -4.69 -10.64
N GLY A 90 -15.02 -6.01 -10.79
CA GLY A 90 -14.00 -6.60 -11.65
C GLY A 90 -12.79 -7.09 -10.87
N ALA A 91 -11.88 -7.80 -11.54
CA ALA A 91 -10.71 -8.40 -10.90
C ALA A 91 -9.89 -7.35 -10.13
N ILE A 92 -9.46 -7.71 -8.92
CA ILE A 92 -8.61 -6.84 -8.11
C ILE A 92 -7.23 -6.82 -8.74
N HIS A 93 -6.83 -5.67 -9.29
CA HIS A 93 -5.55 -5.52 -9.97
C HIS A 93 -4.51 -4.80 -9.12
N THR A 94 -4.93 -4.03 -8.12
CA THR A 94 -4.03 -3.29 -7.24
C THR A 94 -4.56 -3.31 -5.83
N PHE A 95 -3.66 -3.59 -4.89
CA PHE A 95 -3.92 -3.45 -3.47
C PHE A 95 -2.93 -2.46 -2.86
N ILE A 96 -3.46 -1.48 -2.14
CA ILE A 96 -2.70 -0.45 -1.43
C ILE A 96 -3.12 -0.50 0.03
N HIS A 97 -2.22 -0.94 0.90
CA HIS A 97 -2.40 -0.79 2.34
C HIS A 97 -1.79 0.52 2.82
N LEU A 98 -2.64 1.41 3.33
CA LEU A 98 -2.24 2.57 4.11
C LEU A 98 -2.24 2.17 5.59
N HIS A 99 -1.09 2.27 6.25
CA HIS A 99 -1.00 2.03 7.68
C HIS A 99 -1.28 3.34 8.45
N PRO A 100 -2.20 3.33 9.44
CA PRO A 100 -2.50 4.52 10.23
C PRO A 100 -1.30 4.95 11.08
N LEU A 101 -1.20 6.24 11.37
CA LEU A 101 -0.24 6.75 12.36
C LEU A 101 -0.52 6.21 13.76
N GLU A 102 -1.79 6.07 14.10
CA GLU A 102 -2.26 5.63 15.42
C GLU A 102 -3.33 4.54 15.25
N PRO A 103 -2.93 3.29 14.93
CA PRO A 103 -3.86 2.16 14.88
C PRO A 103 -4.51 1.94 16.25
N VAL A 104 -5.76 1.44 16.26
CA VAL A 104 -6.42 0.98 17.49
C VAL A 104 -5.77 -0.32 17.99
N SER A 105 -5.36 -1.19 17.07
CA SER A 105 -4.60 -2.40 17.36
C SER A 105 -3.58 -2.67 16.26
N ASP A 106 -2.33 -2.26 16.48
CA ASP A 106 -1.28 -2.37 15.46
C ASP A 106 -1.01 -3.84 15.07
N ARG A 107 -0.76 -4.70 16.07
CA ARG A 107 -0.53 -6.14 15.84
C ARG A 107 -1.73 -6.81 15.14
N GLY A 108 -2.96 -6.44 15.53
CA GLY A 108 -4.18 -6.96 14.90
C GLY A 108 -4.30 -6.53 13.44
N LEU A 109 -3.95 -5.28 13.15
CA LEU A 109 -3.97 -4.73 11.80
C LEU A 109 -2.91 -5.38 10.92
N ILE A 110 -1.67 -5.49 11.39
CA ILE A 110 -0.58 -6.16 10.66
C ILE A 110 -0.96 -7.61 10.35
N LYS A 111 -1.47 -8.36 11.34
CA LYS A 111 -1.97 -9.73 11.11
C LYS A 111 -3.05 -9.77 10.02
N THR A 112 -3.97 -8.79 10.02
CA THR A 112 -5.04 -8.69 9.02
C THR A 112 -4.47 -8.44 7.62
N VAL A 113 -3.45 -7.60 7.49
CA VAL A 113 -2.77 -7.33 6.20
C VAL A 113 -2.06 -8.57 5.66
N PHE A 114 -1.44 -9.38 6.53
CA PHE A 114 -0.87 -10.67 6.13
C PHE A 114 -1.95 -11.63 5.60
N PHE A 115 -3.12 -11.69 6.24
CA PHE A 115 -4.23 -12.48 5.72
C PHE A 115 -4.77 -11.93 4.40
N LEU A 116 -4.89 -10.60 4.26
CA LEU A 116 -5.27 -9.99 2.99
C LEU A 116 -4.28 -10.36 1.88
N ALA A 117 -2.98 -10.30 2.14
CA ALA A 117 -1.96 -10.74 1.16
C ALA A 117 -2.18 -12.19 0.72
N LYS A 118 -2.37 -13.12 1.66
CA LYS A 118 -2.68 -14.52 1.36
C LYS A 118 -3.91 -14.66 0.46
N GLN A 119 -4.99 -13.95 0.78
CA GLN A 119 -6.24 -14.04 0.01
C GLN A 119 -6.19 -13.28 -1.33
N LEU A 120 -5.33 -12.28 -1.46
CA LEU A 120 -5.15 -11.48 -2.69
C LEU A 120 -4.28 -12.18 -3.74
N GLN A 121 -3.46 -13.15 -3.34
CA GLN A 121 -2.58 -13.92 -4.23
C GLN A 121 -3.25 -14.36 -5.54
N PRO A 122 -4.41 -15.05 -5.54
CA PRO A 122 -5.01 -15.51 -6.79
C PRO A 122 -5.44 -14.37 -7.71
N PHE A 123 -5.83 -13.21 -7.16
CA PHE A 123 -6.25 -12.04 -7.94
C PHE A 123 -5.08 -11.30 -8.58
N LEU A 124 -3.92 -11.27 -7.90
CA LEU A 124 -2.77 -10.49 -8.34
C LEU A 124 -1.78 -11.32 -9.18
N VAL A 125 -1.63 -12.62 -8.91
CA VAL A 125 -0.62 -13.46 -9.57
C VAL A 125 -1.13 -14.06 -10.89
N GLN A 126 -2.44 -14.36 -11.00
CA GLN A 126 -3.02 -15.06 -12.16
C GLN A 126 -3.39 -14.13 -13.33
N ALA A 127 -2.87 -12.91 -13.35
CA ALA A 127 -3.22 -11.90 -14.36
C ALA A 127 -2.64 -12.19 -15.74
N GLU A 128 -3.33 -11.70 -16.78
CA GLU A 128 -2.83 -11.70 -18.15
C GLU A 128 -1.57 -10.83 -18.28
N ARG A 129 -0.65 -11.19 -19.19
CA ARG A 129 0.73 -10.67 -19.29
C ARG A 129 0.86 -9.16 -19.60
N ARG A 130 -0.22 -8.39 -19.69
CA ARG A 130 -0.21 -6.97 -20.10
C ARG A 130 -0.66 -5.98 -19.02
N GLU A 131 -1.23 -6.45 -17.91
CA GLU A 131 -1.74 -5.55 -16.87
C GLU A 131 -0.77 -5.43 -15.70
N ARG A 132 -0.47 -4.19 -15.27
CA ARG A 132 0.35 -3.96 -14.09
C ARG A 132 -0.44 -4.32 -12.83
N ARG A 133 -0.12 -5.46 -12.23
CA ARG A 133 -0.63 -5.88 -10.93
C ARG A 133 0.27 -5.36 -9.82
N SER A 134 -0.33 -4.86 -8.74
CA SER A 134 0.43 -4.18 -7.69
C SER A 134 0.00 -4.57 -6.28
N PHE A 135 0.97 -4.77 -5.39
CA PHE A 135 0.79 -4.89 -3.94
C PHE A 135 1.70 -3.87 -3.25
N ILE A 136 1.11 -2.85 -2.66
CA ILE A 136 1.84 -1.72 -2.08
C ILE A 136 1.47 -1.58 -0.61
N THR A 137 2.48 -1.37 0.22
CA THR A 137 2.28 -1.05 1.64
C THR A 137 2.91 0.30 1.95
N VAL A 138 2.19 1.10 2.73
CA VAL A 138 2.64 2.40 3.21
C VAL A 138 2.69 2.35 4.72
N ALA A 139 3.89 2.38 5.29
CA ALA A 139 4.14 2.53 6.72
C ALA A 139 4.38 4.01 7.05
N ARG A 140 4.23 4.36 8.34
CA ARG A 140 4.51 5.69 8.87
C ARG A 140 5.60 5.63 9.94
N LEU A 141 6.84 5.34 9.54
CA LEU A 141 7.98 5.24 10.46
C LEU A 141 8.64 6.62 10.63
N ASP A 142 9.82 6.81 10.06
CA ASP A 142 10.62 8.03 10.13
C ASP A 142 10.82 8.69 8.75
N GLY A 143 10.52 7.97 7.66
CA GLY A 143 10.82 8.39 6.29
C GLY A 143 12.25 8.03 5.85
N GLU A 144 13.01 7.37 6.72
CA GLU A 144 14.40 6.94 6.52
C GLU A 144 14.52 5.40 6.68
N LEU A 145 13.40 4.68 6.50
CA LEU A 145 13.32 3.22 6.56
C LEU A 145 13.71 2.67 7.94
N GLY A 146 13.41 3.44 8.98
CA GLY A 146 13.68 3.09 10.36
C GLY A 146 15.13 3.26 10.81
N LEU A 147 15.96 3.95 10.02
CA LEU A 147 17.36 4.25 10.35
C LEU A 147 17.58 5.66 10.92
N GLY A 148 16.53 6.48 10.98
CA GLY A 148 16.57 7.80 11.60
C GLY A 148 16.36 7.74 13.12
N ASP A 149 16.39 8.91 13.75
CA ASP A 149 16.32 9.03 15.22
C ASP A 149 14.88 9.14 15.76
N ARG A 150 13.87 9.08 14.88
CA ARG A 150 12.46 9.25 15.26
C ARG A 150 11.88 7.91 15.76
N PRO A 151 11.23 7.87 16.94
CA PRO A 151 10.54 6.67 17.41
C PRO A 151 9.38 6.29 16.50
N TYR A 152 9.22 4.99 16.26
CA TYR A 152 8.11 4.41 15.51
C TYR A 152 7.68 3.06 16.11
N PRO A 153 6.43 2.62 15.92
CA PRO A 153 6.00 1.30 16.35
C PRO A 153 6.67 0.23 15.47
N ALA A 154 7.59 -0.55 16.06
CA ALA A 154 8.37 -1.56 15.35
C ALA A 154 7.52 -2.61 14.62
N THR A 155 6.29 -2.86 15.09
CA THR A 155 5.30 -3.74 14.48
C THR A 155 4.98 -3.38 13.03
N SER A 156 4.87 -2.08 12.72
CA SER A 156 4.60 -1.60 11.36
C SER A 156 5.77 -1.83 10.39
N GLY A 157 7.00 -2.00 10.90
CA GLY A 157 8.17 -2.44 10.13
C GLY A 157 8.00 -3.82 9.50
N GLY A 158 7.09 -4.65 10.03
CA GLY A 158 6.73 -5.95 9.45
C GLY A 158 6.18 -5.87 8.02
N LEU A 159 5.63 -4.72 7.61
CA LEU A 159 5.13 -4.49 6.24
C LEU A 159 6.24 -4.55 5.19
N PHE A 160 7.45 -4.11 5.54
CA PHE A 160 8.62 -4.20 4.66
C PHE A 160 9.03 -5.65 4.46
N GLY A 161 9.05 -6.43 5.55
CA GLY A 161 9.31 -7.87 5.51
C GLY A 161 8.28 -8.59 4.63
N LEU A 162 6.98 -8.35 4.85
CA LEU A 162 5.90 -8.90 4.03
C LEU A 162 6.11 -8.57 2.55
N THR A 163 6.25 -7.30 2.21
CA THR A 163 6.32 -6.85 0.81
C THR A 163 7.57 -7.41 0.11
N LYS A 164 8.71 -7.49 0.80
CA LYS A 164 9.95 -8.09 0.28
C LYS A 164 9.77 -9.59 0.01
N THR A 165 9.09 -10.31 0.90
CA THR A 165 8.76 -11.73 0.69
C THR A 165 7.82 -11.90 -0.50
N LEU A 166 6.73 -11.13 -0.57
CA LEU A 166 5.77 -11.21 -1.67
C LEU A 166 6.41 -10.88 -3.03
N ARG A 167 7.40 -9.99 -3.07
CA ARG A 167 8.14 -9.74 -4.32
C ARG A 167 8.88 -10.97 -4.85
N LEU A 168 9.39 -11.83 -3.95
CA LEU A 168 10.06 -13.07 -4.32
C LEU A 168 9.05 -14.15 -4.72
N GLU A 169 7.92 -14.24 -4.00
CA GLU A 169 6.87 -15.23 -4.26
C GLU A 169 6.03 -14.88 -5.49
N TRP A 170 5.82 -13.59 -5.79
CA TRP A 170 4.97 -13.07 -6.85
C TRP A 170 5.79 -12.25 -7.86
N PRO A 171 6.65 -12.87 -8.67
CA PRO A 171 7.60 -12.16 -9.53
C PRO A 171 6.94 -11.28 -10.60
N THR A 172 5.70 -11.58 -10.97
CA THR A 172 4.88 -10.81 -11.92
C THR A 172 4.14 -9.63 -11.30
N VAL A 173 4.10 -9.53 -9.97
CA VAL A 173 3.41 -8.45 -9.24
C VAL A 173 4.41 -7.36 -8.86
N PHE A 174 4.06 -6.11 -9.13
CA PHE A 174 4.79 -4.95 -8.64
C PHE A 174 4.59 -4.81 -7.13
N CYS A 175 5.64 -5.06 -6.36
CA CYS A 175 5.61 -4.94 -4.90
C CYS A 175 6.49 -3.78 -4.45
N ARG A 176 5.93 -2.85 -3.65
CA ARG A 176 6.65 -1.68 -3.11
C ARG A 176 6.24 -1.43 -1.67
N ALA A 177 7.22 -1.35 -0.77
CA ALA A 177 7.01 -0.87 0.58
C ALA A 177 7.48 0.59 0.67
N ILE A 178 6.67 1.46 1.25
CA ILE A 178 6.92 2.89 1.31
C ILE A 178 6.89 3.29 2.79
N ASP A 179 7.97 3.85 3.28
CA ASP A 179 8.00 4.55 4.56
C ASP A 179 7.75 6.03 4.32
N ILE A 180 6.68 6.57 4.90
CA ILE A 180 6.36 8.00 4.81
C ILE A 180 6.48 8.62 6.20
N SER A 181 7.38 9.60 6.33
CA SER A 181 7.56 10.32 7.59
C SER A 181 6.22 10.88 8.12
N PRO A 182 5.97 10.78 9.43
CA PRO A 182 4.84 11.45 10.08
C PRO A 182 4.77 12.96 9.85
N GLU A 183 5.90 13.59 9.50
CA GLU A 183 6.00 15.03 9.24
C GLU A 183 5.42 15.46 7.89
N LEU A 184 5.32 14.54 6.92
CA LEU A 184 4.74 14.84 5.62
C LEU A 184 3.23 15.01 5.76
N SER A 185 2.70 16.05 5.10
CA SER A 185 1.27 16.28 4.99
C SER A 185 0.58 15.16 4.19
N ALA A 186 -0.74 15.04 4.35
CA ALA A 186 -1.54 14.07 3.59
C ALA A 186 -1.39 14.25 2.06
N VAL A 187 -1.21 15.49 1.60
CA VAL A 187 -0.99 15.84 0.18
C VAL A 187 0.37 15.34 -0.30
N GLU A 188 1.44 15.59 0.45
CA GLU A 188 2.79 15.16 0.10
C GLU A 188 2.91 13.63 0.14
N ALA A 189 2.34 13.01 1.17
CA ALA A 189 2.30 11.56 1.32
C ALA A 189 1.54 10.88 0.17
N ALA A 190 0.38 11.44 -0.24
CA ALA A 190 -0.36 10.94 -1.38
C ALA A 190 0.43 11.11 -2.68
N ASN A 191 1.07 12.27 -2.91
CA ASN A 191 1.93 12.49 -4.08
C ASN A 191 3.08 11.48 -4.16
N ALA A 192 3.75 11.21 -3.04
CA ALA A 192 4.82 10.22 -2.96
C ALA A 192 4.33 8.81 -3.33
N LEU A 193 3.20 8.39 -2.78
CA LEU A 193 2.59 7.10 -3.12
C LEU A 193 2.21 7.00 -4.60
N ILE A 194 1.57 8.01 -5.18
CA ILE A 194 1.19 7.98 -6.60
C ILE A 194 2.44 7.90 -7.49
N ALA A 195 3.50 8.64 -7.18
CA ALA A 195 4.75 8.56 -7.93
C ALA A 195 5.35 7.14 -7.88
N GLU A 196 5.33 6.47 -6.72
CA GLU A 196 5.81 5.10 -6.57
C GLU A 196 4.96 4.06 -7.30
N ILE A 197 3.64 4.26 -7.39
CA ILE A 197 2.75 3.36 -8.16
C ILE A 197 3.19 3.32 -9.64
N HIS A 198 3.62 4.46 -10.18
CA HIS A 198 4.05 4.59 -11.57
C HIS A 198 5.53 4.29 -11.81
N ASP A 199 6.36 4.15 -10.76
CA ASP A 199 7.80 3.88 -10.90
C ASP A 199 8.05 2.61 -11.74
N PRO A 200 8.69 2.67 -12.93
CA PRO A 200 9.01 1.48 -13.70
C PRO A 200 10.11 0.63 -13.07
N ASN A 201 10.88 1.18 -12.12
CA ASN A 201 12.03 0.48 -11.54
C ASN A 201 11.59 -0.62 -10.59
N LEU A 202 11.62 -1.87 -11.06
CA LEU A 202 11.23 -3.05 -10.28
C LEU A 202 12.30 -3.55 -9.29
N PHE A 203 13.51 -2.98 -9.30
CA PHE A 203 14.63 -3.38 -8.43
C PHE A 203 14.57 -2.72 -7.07
N ILE A 204 14.02 -1.51 -7.00
CA ILE A 204 13.76 -0.84 -5.74
C ILE A 204 12.59 -1.56 -5.06
N ARG A 205 12.76 -2.01 -3.82
CA ARG A 205 11.73 -2.77 -3.08
C ARG A 205 11.11 -1.95 -1.97
N GLU A 206 11.92 -1.08 -1.38
CA GLU A 206 11.54 -0.22 -0.28
C GLU A 206 12.09 1.18 -0.49
N VAL A 207 11.27 2.18 -0.16
CA VAL A 207 11.62 3.59 -0.28
C VAL A 207 11.18 4.33 0.98
N GLY A 208 11.97 5.30 1.41
CA GLY A 208 11.61 6.25 2.45
C GLY A 208 11.35 7.63 1.84
N TYR A 209 10.36 8.33 2.38
CA TYR A 209 10.05 9.73 2.08
C TYR A 209 10.05 10.53 3.37
N GLY A 210 11.03 11.41 3.52
CA GLY A 210 11.20 12.24 4.71
C GLY A 210 12.09 13.44 4.46
N ARG A 211 12.80 13.89 5.50
CA ARG A 211 13.69 15.06 5.45
C ARG A 211 14.83 14.91 4.43
N LEU A 212 15.30 13.69 4.21
CA LEU A 212 16.32 13.39 3.20
C LEU A 212 15.76 13.34 1.77
N GLY A 213 14.45 13.52 1.57
CA GLY A 213 13.79 13.28 0.30
C GLY A 213 13.48 11.79 0.11
N ARG A 214 13.54 11.32 -1.13
CA ARG A 214 13.31 9.92 -1.48
C ARG A 214 14.60 9.12 -1.27
N VAL A 215 14.56 8.10 -0.43
CA VAL A 215 15.73 7.25 -0.12
C VAL A 215 15.41 5.77 -0.29
N THR A 216 16.43 4.94 -0.46
CA THR A 216 16.37 3.49 -0.24
C THR A 216 17.56 3.04 0.60
N LEU A 217 17.67 1.76 0.90
CA LEU A 217 18.82 1.22 1.62
C LEU A 217 19.85 0.64 0.66
N THR A 218 21.12 0.96 0.92
CA THR A 218 22.24 0.25 0.31
C THR A 218 23.09 -0.43 1.39
N SER A 219 23.71 -1.56 1.04
CA SER A 219 24.85 -2.05 1.81
C SER A 219 25.97 -1.02 1.69
N ALA A 220 26.65 -0.71 2.78
CA ALA A 220 27.95 -0.08 2.64
C ALA A 220 28.81 -1.07 1.83
N ASP A 221 29.47 -0.62 0.77
CA ASP A 221 30.30 -1.48 -0.06
C ASP A 221 31.21 -2.33 0.84
N ALA A 222 31.28 -3.63 0.55
CA ALA A 222 32.39 -4.43 1.02
C ALA A 222 33.65 -3.79 0.44
N VAL A 223 34.49 -3.24 1.32
CA VAL A 223 35.82 -2.73 0.99
C VAL A 223 36.62 -3.80 0.26
#